data_AF-A0A1R3XJS2-F1
#
_entry.id   AF-A0A1R3XJS2-F1
#
_cell.length_a   1.000
_cell.length_b   1.000
_cell.length_c   1.000
_cell.angle_alpha   90.00
_cell.angle_beta   90.00
_cell.angle_gamma   90.00
#
_symmetry.space_group_name_H-M   'P 1'
#
loop_
_entity.id
_entity.type
_entity.pdbx_description
1 polymer ?
#
loop_
_entity_poly.entity_id
_entity_poly.type
_entity_poly.pdbx_seq_one_letter_code
_entity_poly.pdbx_strand_id
1 'polypeptide(L)'
;MKRILLTYVFTLFATVSSAVEFDEAEVRAMCAEDWPQEQELQELCLFGERDGYDEVMVSYDDGDAMDQVLLDLCIDRSGLNWSFVADCFDEQTDAFADFPYLASRYDGRVSSSIMQDIAVGCREKWRPDLARQHFCIVRMAWSMIEAN
;
A
#
# COMPACT_ATOMS: atom_id res chain seq x y z
N MET A 1 10.98 52.88 24.43
CA MET A 1 11.52 51.51 24.49
C MET A 1 10.38 50.56 24.83
N LYS A 2 9.77 49.90 23.83
CA LYS A 2 8.68 48.93 24.03
C LYS A 2 9.28 47.53 24.06
N ARG A 3 9.13 46.82 25.19
CA ARG A 3 9.50 45.41 25.33
C ARG A 3 8.37 44.57 24.75
N ILE A 4 8.65 43.81 23.69
CA ILE A 4 7.73 42.86 23.08
C ILE A 4 7.87 41.55 23.84
N LEU A 5 6.83 41.17 24.57
CA LEU A 5 6.67 39.84 25.17
C LEU A 5 6.29 38.87 24.05
N LEU A 6 7.21 37.97 23.69
CA LEU A 6 6.98 36.85 22.80
C LEU A 6 6.30 35.73 23.58
N THR A 7 4.98 35.60 23.41
CA THR A 7 4.21 34.46 23.88
C THR A 7 4.48 33.29 22.93
N TYR A 8 5.23 32.29 23.40
CA TYR A 8 5.37 31.01 22.70
C TYR A 8 4.06 30.24 22.80
N VAL A 9 3.31 30.20 21.71
CA VAL A 9 2.19 29.27 21.55
C VAL A 9 2.79 27.93 21.15
N PHE A 10 2.85 27.00 22.12
CA PHE A 10 3.22 25.61 21.89
C PHE A 10 1.96 24.88 21.39
N THR A 11 1.73 24.87 20.08
CA THR A 11 0.70 24.02 19.47
C THR A 11 1.18 22.57 19.51
N LEU A 12 0.60 21.78 20.42
CA LEU A 12 0.62 20.32 20.34
C LEU A 12 -0.07 19.91 19.03
N PHE A 13 0.68 19.40 18.07
CA PHE A 13 0.12 18.60 16.99
C PHE A 13 -0.34 17.28 17.62
N ALA A 14 -1.62 17.15 17.89
CA ALA A 14 -2.23 15.84 18.08
C ALA A 14 -2.13 15.13 16.73
N THR A 15 -1.29 14.09 16.66
CA THR A 15 -1.33 13.12 15.57
C THR A 15 -2.65 12.37 15.72
N VAL A 16 -3.65 12.77 14.97
CA VAL A 16 -4.87 11.97 14.80
C VAL A 16 -4.46 10.78 13.94
N SER A 17 -4.21 9.64 14.56
CA SER A 17 -4.29 8.36 13.84
C SER A 17 -5.74 8.18 13.46
N SER A 18 -6.09 8.47 12.22
CA SER A 18 -7.34 8.01 11.65
C SER A 18 -7.16 6.53 11.34
N ALA A 19 -7.50 5.67 12.29
CA ALA A 19 -7.77 4.27 11.96
C ALA A 19 -8.85 4.29 10.87
N VAL A 20 -8.58 3.64 9.73
CA VAL A 20 -9.60 3.54 8.68
C VAL A 20 -10.65 2.58 9.21
N GLU A 21 -11.83 3.09 9.54
CA GLU A 21 -12.95 2.30 10.04
C GLU A 21 -13.79 1.78 8.86
N PHE A 22 -14.34 0.58 9.00
CA PHE A 22 -15.30 0.03 8.03
C PHE A 22 -16.64 0.78 8.06
N ASP A 23 -16.89 1.63 7.06
CA ASP A 23 -18.19 2.27 6.89
C ASP A 23 -19.20 1.32 6.22
N GLU A 24 -19.92 0.56 7.04
CA GLU A 24 -20.93 -0.37 6.56
C GLU A 24 -22.04 0.32 5.74
N ALA A 25 -22.38 1.57 6.04
CA ALA A 25 -23.45 2.27 5.33
C ALA A 25 -23.03 2.64 3.90
N GLU A 26 -21.80 3.10 3.74
CA GLU A 26 -21.21 3.39 2.43
C GLU A 26 -21.06 2.12 1.59
N VAL A 27 -20.53 1.03 2.16
CA VAL A 27 -20.39 -0.25 1.46
C VAL A 27 -21.76 -0.83 1.06
N ARG A 28 -22.76 -0.75 1.94
CA ARG A 28 -24.14 -1.17 1.60
C ARG A 28 -24.71 -0.35 0.44
N ALA A 29 -24.43 0.94 0.38
CA ALA A 29 -24.87 1.80 -0.73
C ALA A 29 -24.19 1.40 -2.05
N MET A 30 -22.87 1.16 -2.03
CA MET A 30 -22.11 0.67 -3.17
C MET A 30 -22.66 -0.68 -3.68
N CYS A 31 -22.82 -1.67 -2.79
CA CYS A 31 -23.35 -2.98 -3.17
C CYS A 31 -24.77 -2.89 -3.76
N ALA A 32 -25.61 -1.97 -3.26
CA ALA A 32 -26.96 -1.74 -3.78
C ALA A 32 -26.96 -1.04 -5.15
N GLU A 33 -25.95 -0.22 -5.44
CA GLU A 33 -25.76 0.43 -6.74
C GLU A 33 -25.33 -0.58 -7.81
N ASP A 34 -24.38 -1.47 -7.48
CA ASP A 34 -23.86 -2.48 -8.40
C ASP A 34 -24.89 -3.58 -8.72
N TRP A 35 -25.71 -3.95 -7.72
CA TRP A 35 -26.70 -5.04 -7.82
C TRP A 35 -28.11 -4.55 -7.49
N PRO A 36 -28.71 -3.68 -8.32
CA PRO A 36 -30.00 -3.08 -8.02
C PRO A 36 -31.10 -4.15 -8.00
N GLN A 37 -31.86 -4.21 -6.91
CA GLN A 37 -32.99 -5.12 -6.67
C GLN A 37 -32.62 -6.60 -6.43
N GLU A 38 -31.33 -6.96 -6.44
CA GLU A 38 -30.86 -8.33 -6.21
C GLU A 38 -30.34 -8.48 -4.77
N GLN A 39 -31.25 -8.63 -3.79
CA GLN A 39 -30.87 -8.64 -2.35
C GLN A 39 -29.81 -9.69 -2.00
N GLU A 40 -29.89 -10.90 -2.57
CA GLU A 40 -28.91 -11.96 -2.30
C GLU A 40 -27.50 -11.57 -2.76
N LEU A 41 -27.38 -10.86 -3.90
CA LEU A 41 -26.09 -10.39 -4.40
C LEU A 41 -25.58 -9.18 -3.60
N GLN A 42 -26.48 -8.32 -3.11
CA GLN A 42 -26.11 -7.22 -2.22
C GLN A 42 -25.55 -7.74 -0.88
N GLU A 43 -26.16 -8.77 -0.31
CA GLU A 43 -25.66 -9.41 0.91
C GLU A 43 -24.32 -10.11 0.68
N LEU A 44 -24.16 -10.81 -0.45
CA LEU A 44 -22.90 -11.44 -0.82
C LEU A 44 -21.77 -10.42 -1.02
N CYS A 45 -22.07 -9.30 -1.70
CA CYS A 45 -21.14 -8.18 -1.84
C CYS A 45 -20.71 -7.65 -0.48
N LEU A 46 -21.67 -7.31 0.40
CA LEU A 46 -21.35 -6.80 1.73
C LEU A 46 -20.51 -7.77 2.57
N PHE A 47 -20.76 -9.06 2.45
CA PHE A 47 -19.95 -10.08 3.13
C PHE A 47 -18.51 -10.06 2.62
N GLY A 48 -18.29 -10.05 1.31
CA GLY A 48 -16.94 -9.99 0.73
C GLY A 48 -16.17 -8.71 1.08
N GLU A 49 -16.87 -7.58 1.13
CA GLU A 49 -16.27 -6.30 1.52
C GLU A 49 -15.85 -6.27 2.99
N ARG A 50 -16.66 -6.87 3.87
CA ARG A 50 -16.30 -7.02 5.29
C ARG A 50 -15.10 -7.96 5.45
N ASP A 51 -15.07 -9.06 4.71
CA ASP A 51 -13.96 -10.03 4.73
C ASP A 51 -12.65 -9.37 4.27
N GLY A 52 -12.68 -8.64 3.15
CA GLY A 52 -11.52 -7.89 2.66
C GLY A 52 -11.02 -6.83 3.66
N TYR A 53 -11.93 -6.11 4.34
CA TYR A 53 -11.54 -5.19 5.40
C TYR A 53 -10.85 -5.92 6.56
N ASP A 54 -11.43 -7.03 7.02
CA ASP A 54 -10.87 -7.81 8.13
C ASP A 54 -9.48 -8.36 7.75
N GLU A 55 -9.27 -8.83 6.51
CA GLU A 55 -7.97 -9.29 6.00
C GLU A 55 -6.89 -8.21 6.05
N VAL A 56 -7.22 -6.99 5.60
CA VAL A 56 -6.31 -5.83 5.68
C VAL A 56 -5.97 -5.55 7.14
N MET A 57 -6.97 -5.49 8.01
CA MET A 57 -6.78 -5.09 9.41
C MET A 57 -6.08 -6.15 10.26
N VAL A 58 -6.10 -7.42 9.87
CA VAL A 58 -5.27 -8.47 10.48
C VAL A 58 -3.79 -8.25 10.20
N SER A 59 -3.46 -7.77 9.01
CA SER A 59 -2.08 -7.59 8.55
C SER A 59 -1.51 -6.21 8.90
N TYR A 60 -2.38 -5.22 9.03
CA TYR A 60 -2.04 -3.82 9.29
C TYR A 60 -1.62 -3.60 10.76
N ASP A 61 -0.42 -3.06 10.96
CA ASP A 61 0.05 -2.53 12.25
C ASP A 61 -0.14 -1.00 12.28
N ASP A 62 -1.02 -0.50 13.14
CA ASP A 62 -1.33 0.93 13.28
C ASP A 62 -0.14 1.77 13.80
N GLY A 63 0.92 1.10 14.27
CA GLY A 63 2.20 1.68 14.63
C GLY A 63 3.23 1.73 13.49
N ASP A 64 3.01 1.04 12.37
CA ASP A 64 3.92 1.03 11.23
C ASP A 64 3.54 2.10 10.20
N ALA A 65 4.42 3.09 10.04
CA ALA A 65 4.25 4.16 9.06
C ALA A 65 4.26 3.65 7.61
N MET A 66 4.86 2.49 7.34
CA MET A 66 4.82 1.88 6.01
C MET A 66 3.42 1.34 5.71
N ASP A 67 2.81 0.64 6.65
CA ASP A 67 1.48 0.06 6.49
C ASP A 67 0.43 1.12 6.21
N GLN A 68 0.50 2.27 6.91
CA GLN A 68 -0.38 3.41 6.59
C GLN A 68 -0.18 3.91 5.16
N VAL A 69 1.07 4.05 4.70
CA VAL A 69 1.36 4.55 3.34
C VAL A 69 0.88 3.57 2.27
N LEU A 70 0.98 2.26 2.53
CA LEU A 70 0.49 1.23 1.61
C LEU A 70 -1.04 1.15 1.61
N LEU A 71 -1.67 1.27 2.77
CA LEU A 71 -3.13 1.33 2.89
C LEU A 71 -3.69 2.54 2.14
N ASP A 72 -3.11 3.72 2.33
CA ASP A 72 -3.49 4.94 1.61
C ASP A 72 -3.35 4.77 0.10
N LEU A 73 -2.25 4.15 -0.36
CA LEU A 73 -2.03 3.85 -1.78
C LEU A 73 -3.11 2.93 -2.35
N CYS A 74 -3.51 1.91 -1.59
CA CYS A 74 -4.49 0.92 -2.05
C CYS A 74 -5.92 1.49 -2.05
N ILE A 75 -6.28 2.29 -1.06
CA ILE A 75 -7.54 3.03 -1.04
C ILE A 75 -7.61 4.05 -2.19
N ASP A 76 -6.53 4.76 -2.50
CA ASP A 76 -6.49 5.71 -3.64
C ASP A 76 -6.73 5.01 -4.99
N ARG A 77 -6.33 3.74 -5.13
CA ARG A 77 -6.51 2.96 -6.38
C ARG A 77 -7.89 2.34 -6.51
N SER A 78 -8.37 1.77 -5.42
CA SER A 78 -9.53 0.88 -5.41
C SER A 78 -10.77 1.55 -4.85
N GLY A 79 -10.64 2.76 -4.31
CA GLY A 79 -11.68 3.36 -3.47
C GLY A 79 -11.89 2.54 -2.21
N LEU A 80 -13.14 2.50 -1.74
CA LEU A 80 -13.56 1.70 -0.59
C LEU A 80 -14.10 0.32 -0.98
N ASN A 81 -13.71 -0.19 -2.14
CA ASN A 81 -13.88 -1.61 -2.45
C ASN A 81 -12.80 -2.39 -1.70
N TRP A 82 -13.15 -2.85 -0.51
CA TRP A 82 -12.28 -3.50 0.45
C TRP A 82 -11.70 -4.82 -0.06
N SER A 83 -12.40 -5.55 -0.93
CA SER A 83 -11.82 -6.73 -1.58
C SER A 83 -10.63 -6.33 -2.48
N PHE A 84 -10.77 -5.27 -3.28
CA PHE A 84 -9.64 -4.77 -4.08
C PHE A 84 -8.57 -4.05 -3.24
N VAL A 85 -8.92 -3.46 -2.10
CA VAL A 85 -7.93 -2.91 -1.16
C VAL A 85 -7.12 -4.04 -0.54
N ALA A 86 -7.76 -5.14 -0.14
CA ALA A 86 -7.09 -6.34 0.38
C ALA A 86 -6.11 -6.93 -0.64
N ASP A 87 -6.57 -7.19 -1.88
CA ASP A 87 -5.71 -7.68 -2.96
C ASP A 87 -4.50 -6.76 -3.19
N CYS A 88 -4.72 -5.45 -3.24
CA CYS A 88 -3.64 -4.49 -3.41
C CYS A 88 -2.66 -4.53 -2.23
N PHE A 89 -3.16 -4.57 -1.00
CA PHE A 89 -2.33 -4.55 0.20
C PHE A 89 -1.48 -5.82 0.28
N ASP A 90 -2.05 -6.98 -0.03
CA ASP A 90 -1.34 -8.26 -0.14
C ASP A 90 -0.24 -8.20 -1.21
N GLU A 91 -0.51 -7.65 -2.40
CA GLU A 91 0.52 -7.45 -3.43
C GLU A 91 1.68 -6.55 -2.94
N GLN A 92 1.38 -5.51 -2.14
CA GLN A 92 2.41 -4.63 -1.59
C GLN A 92 3.27 -5.34 -0.54
N THR A 93 2.65 -6.09 0.37
CA THR A 93 3.35 -6.81 1.45
C THR A 93 4.17 -7.98 0.90
N ASP A 94 3.66 -8.71 -0.09
CA ASP A 94 4.40 -9.76 -0.80
C ASP A 94 5.63 -9.20 -1.52
N ALA A 95 5.46 -8.07 -2.23
CA ALA A 95 6.58 -7.39 -2.88
C ALA A 95 7.64 -6.95 -1.85
N PHE A 96 7.20 -6.47 -0.68
CA PHE A 96 8.09 -6.11 0.41
C PHE A 96 8.89 -7.33 0.92
N ALA A 97 8.20 -8.44 1.15
CA ALA A 97 8.79 -9.69 1.63
C ALA A 97 9.83 -10.28 0.66
N ASP A 98 9.71 -10.06 -0.65
CA ASP A 98 10.65 -10.60 -1.63
C ASP A 98 11.94 -9.75 -1.79
N PHE A 99 11.95 -8.47 -1.40
CA PHE A 99 13.12 -7.59 -1.57
C PHE A 99 14.44 -8.14 -1.01
N PRO A 100 14.50 -8.76 0.19
CA PRO A 100 15.73 -9.33 0.74
C PRO A 100 16.33 -10.45 -0.12
N TYR A 101 15.53 -11.12 -0.95
CA TYR A 101 15.95 -12.26 -1.78
C TYR A 101 16.34 -11.89 -3.20
N LEU A 102 16.08 -10.64 -3.64
CA LEU A 102 16.38 -10.23 -5.02
C LEU A 102 17.88 -10.29 -5.31
N ALA A 103 18.74 -9.88 -4.38
CA ALA A 103 20.19 -9.89 -4.60
C ALA A 103 20.74 -11.31 -4.84
N SER A 104 20.30 -12.29 -4.05
CA SER A 104 20.74 -13.68 -4.18
C SER A 104 20.18 -14.36 -5.43
N ARG A 105 18.96 -13.99 -5.86
CA ARG A 105 18.33 -14.52 -7.09
C ARG A 105 19.14 -14.22 -8.35
N TYR A 106 19.90 -13.13 -8.37
CA TYR A 106 20.71 -12.70 -9.52
C TYR A 106 22.22 -12.82 -9.32
N ASP A 107 22.65 -13.46 -8.24
CA ASP A 107 24.07 -13.63 -7.93
C ASP A 107 24.82 -14.35 -9.07
N GLY A 108 26.04 -13.90 -9.35
CA GLY A 108 26.87 -14.38 -10.46
C GLY A 108 26.35 -14.08 -11.88
N ARG A 109 25.12 -13.54 -12.02
CA ARG A 109 24.52 -13.18 -13.33
C ARG A 109 24.47 -11.67 -13.55
N VAL A 110 24.26 -10.91 -12.48
CA VAL A 110 24.31 -9.45 -12.47
C VAL A 110 25.21 -9.02 -11.33
N SER A 111 26.17 -8.13 -11.58
CA SER A 111 27.06 -7.64 -10.52
C SER A 111 26.28 -6.92 -9.43
N SER A 112 26.75 -7.01 -8.18
CA SER A 112 26.08 -6.41 -7.03
C SER A 112 25.94 -4.88 -7.15
N SER A 113 26.90 -4.19 -7.78
CA SER A 113 26.81 -2.74 -8.01
C SER A 113 25.69 -2.39 -8.99
N ILE A 114 25.56 -3.14 -10.10
CA ILE A 114 24.46 -2.94 -11.06
C ILE A 114 23.11 -3.24 -10.41
N MET A 115 23.01 -4.32 -9.63
CA MET A 115 21.78 -4.62 -8.88
C MET A 115 21.40 -3.51 -7.91
N GLN A 116 22.38 -2.90 -7.25
CA GLN A 116 22.17 -1.75 -6.37
C GLN A 116 21.66 -0.53 -7.14
N ASP A 117 22.26 -0.21 -8.29
CA ASP A 117 21.84 0.92 -9.14
C ASP A 117 20.41 0.73 -9.66
N ILE A 118 20.07 -0.49 -10.10
CA ILE A 118 18.70 -0.86 -10.52
C ILE A 118 17.74 -0.65 -9.35
N ALA A 119 18.06 -1.17 -8.16
CA ALA A 119 17.20 -1.07 -7.00
C ALA A 119 16.96 0.39 -6.58
N VAL A 120 18.00 1.24 -6.58
CA VAL A 120 17.86 2.67 -6.29
C VAL A 120 16.94 3.34 -7.31
N GLY A 121 17.19 3.16 -8.62
CA GLY A 121 16.40 3.81 -9.66
C GLY A 121 14.93 3.38 -9.67
N CYS A 122 14.65 2.09 -9.44
CA CYS A 122 13.27 1.59 -9.35
C CYS A 122 12.53 2.13 -8.12
N ARG A 123 13.19 2.19 -6.95
CA ARG A 123 12.60 2.76 -5.73
C ARG A 123 12.27 4.23 -5.88
N GLU A 124 13.18 5.02 -6.44
CA GLU A 124 12.95 6.46 -6.64
C GLU A 124 11.80 6.74 -7.61
N LYS A 125 11.67 5.93 -8.67
CA LYS A 125 10.65 6.14 -9.70
C LYS A 125 9.23 5.76 -9.25
N TRP A 126 9.10 4.71 -8.46
CA TRP A 126 7.80 4.06 -8.22
C TRP A 126 7.30 4.17 -6.78
N ARG A 127 7.97 4.90 -5.89
CA ARG A 127 7.51 5.08 -4.50
C ARG A 127 6.09 5.70 -4.46
N PRO A 128 5.17 5.22 -3.58
CA PRO A 128 5.35 4.14 -2.60
C PRO A 128 5.04 2.72 -3.10
N ASP A 129 4.67 2.53 -4.36
CA ASP A 129 4.24 1.24 -4.91
C ASP A 129 5.37 0.21 -4.94
N LEU A 130 5.39 -0.68 -3.94
CA LEU A 130 6.38 -1.73 -3.74
C LEU A 130 6.25 -2.81 -4.82
N ALA A 131 5.03 -3.17 -5.23
CA ALA A 131 4.80 -4.13 -6.31
C ALA A 131 5.41 -3.66 -7.63
N ARG A 132 5.25 -2.38 -8.00
CA ARG A 132 5.91 -1.81 -9.19
C ARG A 132 7.41 -1.68 -9.03
N GLN A 133 7.90 -1.34 -7.83
CA GLN A 133 9.34 -1.31 -7.55
C GLN A 133 9.96 -2.69 -7.76
N HIS A 134 9.33 -3.73 -7.20
CA HIS A 134 9.74 -5.12 -7.36
C HIS A 134 9.75 -5.54 -8.84
N PHE A 135 8.63 -5.34 -9.54
CA PHE A 135 8.52 -5.64 -10.96
C PHE A 135 9.61 -4.94 -11.79
N CYS A 136 9.86 -3.65 -11.51
CA CYS A 136 10.90 -2.88 -12.16
C CYS A 136 12.29 -3.52 -11.95
N ILE A 137 12.64 -3.91 -10.72
CA ILE A 137 13.93 -4.51 -10.40
C ILE A 137 14.11 -5.83 -11.15
N VAL A 138 13.11 -6.71 -11.05
CA VAL A 138 13.12 -8.03 -11.71
C VAL A 138 13.29 -7.88 -13.22
N ARG A 139 12.54 -6.95 -13.83
CA ARG A 139 12.59 -6.73 -15.27
C ARG A 139 13.95 -6.19 -15.72
N MET A 140 14.49 -5.21 -15.02
CA MET A 140 15.79 -4.62 -15.35
C MET A 140 16.93 -5.63 -15.17
N ALA A 141 16.91 -6.40 -14.08
CA ALA A 141 17.89 -7.45 -13.83
C ALA A 141 17.84 -8.53 -14.94
N TRP A 142 16.65 -8.92 -15.37
CA TRP A 142 16.48 -9.86 -16.48
C TRP A 142 17.01 -9.31 -17.80
N SER A 143 16.74 -8.04 -18.12
CA SER A 143 17.28 -7.41 -19.33
C SER A 143 18.81 -7.33 -19.34
N MET A 144 19.46 -7.19 -18.18
CA MET A 144 20.93 -7.25 -18.09
C MET A 144 21.47 -8.64 -18.41
N ILE A 145 20.73 -9.70 -18.07
CA ILE A 145 21.11 -11.07 -18.40
C ILE A 145 20.96 -11.31 -19.90
N GLU A 146 19.84 -10.90 -20.50
CA GLU A 146 19.57 -11.13 -21.93
C GLU A 146 20.53 -10.37 -22.85
N ALA A 147 21.15 -9.30 -22.36
CA ALA A 147 22.09 -8.48 -23.12
C ALA A 147 23.53 -9.00 -23.12
N ASN A 148 23.87 -9.98 -22.27
CA ASN A 148 25.20 -10.60 -22.14
C ASN A 148 25.25 -11.99 -22.76
#